data_AF-A0A4D9F6K6-F1
#
_entry.id   AF-A0A4D9F6K6-F1
#
_cell.length_a   1.000
_cell.length_b   1.000
_cell.length_c   1.000
_cell.angle_alpha   90.00
_cell.angle_beta   90.00
_cell.angle_gamma   90.00
#
_symmetry.space_group_name_H-M   'P 1'
#
loop_
_entity.id
_entity.type
_entity.pdbx_description
1 polymer ?
#
loop_
_entity_poly.entity_id
_entity_poly.type
_entity_poly.pdbx_seq_one_letter_code
_entity_poly.pdbx_strand_id
1 'polypeptide(L)'
;MPGLSCRFYQHKFPEVEDVVMVNVRSIAEMGAYVSLLEYNNIEGMILLSELSRRRIRSINKLIRIGRNECVVVIRVDKEKGYIDLSKRRVSPEEAIKCEDKFTKSKTVYSILRHVAEVLEYTKDEQLESLFQRTAWVFDDKYKRPGYGAYDAFKHAVSMPGLSCRFYQHKFPEVEDVVMVNVRSIAEMGAYVSLLEYNNIEGMILLSELSRRRIRSINKLIRIGRNECVVVIRVDKEKGYIDLSKRRVSPEEAIKCEDKFTKSKTVYSILRHVAEVLEYTKDEQLESLFQRTAWVFDDKYKRPGYGAYDAFKHAVSDPAILDGLDLTEDERHVLIDNINRRLTPQAVKIRADIEVACYGYEGIDAVKEALRAGLNCSTENMPIKINLIAPPRYVMTTTTLERTEGLSVLNQAMAVIKEKIEEKRGVFNVQMEPKVVTDTDETELARQLERLERENAEVDGDDDAEEMEAKTED
;
A
#
# COMPACT_ATOMS: atom_id res chain seq x y z
N MET A 1 30.15 -10.58 -16.78
CA MET A 1 29.06 -11.17 -17.57
C MET A 1 28.69 -10.17 -18.65
N PRO A 2 28.88 -10.48 -19.94
CA PRO A 2 28.49 -9.58 -21.01
C PRO A 2 26.96 -9.46 -20.95
N GLY A 3 26.47 -8.25 -20.72
CA GLY A 3 25.04 -8.00 -20.76
C GLY A 3 24.54 -8.27 -22.17
N LEU A 4 23.59 -9.19 -22.32
CA LEU A 4 22.83 -9.32 -23.56
C LEU A 4 22.30 -7.93 -23.92
N SER A 5 22.67 -7.46 -25.10
CA SER A 5 22.44 -6.10 -25.57
C SER A 5 21.55 -6.20 -26.78
N CYS A 6 20.24 -6.39 -26.56
CA CYS A 6 19.28 -6.54 -27.64
C CYS A 6 18.62 -5.20 -28.02
N ARG A 7 18.35 -5.03 -29.30
CA ARG A 7 17.76 -3.83 -29.89
C ARG A 7 16.28 -3.72 -29.51
N PHE A 8 15.82 -2.51 -29.17
CA PHE A 8 14.42 -2.27 -28.86
C PHE A 8 13.54 -2.13 -30.12
N TYR A 9 14.12 -1.67 -31.24
CA TYR A 9 13.39 -1.42 -32.49
C TYR A 9 13.99 -2.18 -33.68
N GLN A 10 13.16 -2.40 -34.70
CA GLN A 10 13.51 -3.14 -35.92
C GLN A 10 14.52 -2.40 -36.82
N HIS A 11 14.57 -1.06 -36.71
CA HIS A 11 15.53 -0.24 -37.44
C HIS A 11 16.88 -0.21 -36.73
N LYS A 12 17.96 -0.49 -37.47
CA LYS A 12 19.35 -0.43 -36.97
C LYS A 12 19.80 0.98 -36.57
N PHE A 13 19.10 2.01 -37.03
CA PHE A 13 19.41 3.42 -36.76
C PHE A 13 18.11 4.21 -36.57
N PRO A 14 18.08 5.22 -35.67
CA PRO A 14 16.97 6.15 -35.57
C PRO A 14 16.82 7.00 -36.84
N GLU A 15 15.62 7.54 -37.08
CA GLU A 15 15.39 8.49 -38.16
C GLU A 15 15.85 9.91 -37.78
N VAL A 16 16.05 10.77 -38.78
CA VAL A 16 16.39 12.18 -38.57
C VAL A 16 15.19 12.90 -37.96
N GLU A 17 15.43 13.75 -36.96
CA GLU A 17 14.45 14.44 -36.09
C GLU A 17 13.78 13.57 -35.01
N ASP A 18 14.15 12.30 -34.89
CA ASP A 18 13.55 11.42 -33.89
C ASP A 18 14.08 11.71 -32.48
N VAL A 19 13.21 11.64 -31.47
CA VAL A 19 13.57 11.89 -30.07
C VAL A 19 13.93 10.57 -29.41
N VAL A 20 15.18 10.46 -28.93
CA VAL A 20 15.73 9.24 -28.32
C VAL A 20 16.30 9.51 -26.94
N MET A 21 16.27 8.51 -26.07
CA MET A 21 16.89 8.59 -24.76
C MET A 21 18.32 8.04 -24.79
N VAL A 22 19.25 8.85 -24.30
CA VAL A 22 20.69 8.54 -24.30
C VAL A 22 21.27 8.57 -22.90
N ASN A 23 22.25 7.71 -22.64
CA ASN A 23 23.04 7.73 -21.42
C ASN A 23 24.35 8.45 -21.66
N VAL A 24 24.71 9.41 -20.82
CA VAL A 24 25.97 10.15 -20.99
C VAL A 24 27.15 9.35 -20.45
N ARG A 25 28.03 8.89 -21.34
CA ARG A 25 29.20 8.08 -20.99
C ARG A 25 30.41 8.93 -20.59
N SER A 26 30.72 9.96 -21.39
CA SER A 26 31.85 10.85 -21.12
C SER A 26 31.60 12.25 -21.68
N ILE A 27 32.19 13.25 -21.03
CA ILE A 27 32.08 14.66 -21.43
C ILE A 27 33.48 15.10 -21.87
N ALA A 28 33.60 15.66 -23.07
CA ALA A 28 34.82 16.23 -23.64
C ALA A 28 34.66 17.74 -23.89
N GLU A 29 35.75 18.43 -24.22
CA GLU A 29 35.74 19.89 -24.47
C GLU A 29 34.92 20.29 -25.70
N MET A 30 34.82 19.41 -26.71
CA MET A 30 34.06 19.66 -27.93
C MET A 30 32.58 19.20 -27.86
N GLY A 31 32.21 18.37 -26.88
CA GLY A 31 30.87 17.78 -26.79
C GLY A 31 30.75 16.67 -25.73
N ALA A 32 29.57 16.09 -25.59
CA ALA A 32 29.32 14.93 -24.72
C ALA A 32 29.14 13.67 -25.57
N TYR A 33 29.89 12.62 -25.27
CA TYR A 33 29.68 11.29 -25.83
C TYR A 33 28.59 10.59 -25.04
N VAL A 34 27.61 10.06 -25.77
CA VAL A 34 26.44 9.41 -25.21
C VAL A 34 26.22 8.07 -25.89
N SER A 35 25.61 7.14 -25.17
CA SER A 35 25.24 5.83 -25.70
C SER A 35 23.71 5.77 -25.80
N LEU A 36 23.20 5.43 -26.98
CA LEU A 36 21.78 5.21 -27.21
C LEU A 36 21.41 3.83 -26.64
N LEU A 37 20.79 3.81 -25.46
CA LEU A 37 20.34 2.56 -24.83
C LEU A 37 19.33 1.81 -25.72
N GLU A 38 18.56 2.54 -26.52
CA GLU A 38 17.49 1.99 -27.37
C GLU A 38 18.00 1.23 -28.61
N TYR A 39 19.24 1.49 -29.04
CA TYR A 39 19.80 0.94 -30.27
C TYR A 39 21.15 0.26 -30.00
N ASN A 40 21.19 -0.74 -29.11
CA ASN A 40 22.40 -1.55 -28.88
C ASN A 40 23.63 -0.72 -28.43
N ASN A 41 23.43 0.32 -27.63
CA ASN A 41 24.50 1.20 -27.15
C ASN A 41 25.32 1.87 -28.27
N ILE A 42 24.70 2.18 -29.41
CA ILE A 42 25.36 2.98 -30.46
C ILE A 42 25.88 4.29 -29.86
N GLU A 43 27.09 4.65 -30.26
CA GLU A 43 27.77 5.86 -29.80
C GLU A 43 27.26 7.09 -30.56
N GLY A 44 26.77 8.07 -29.82
CA GLY A 44 26.35 9.38 -30.32
C GLY A 44 27.18 10.49 -29.70
N MET A 45 27.26 11.63 -30.39
CA MET A 45 27.89 12.84 -29.86
C MET A 45 26.86 13.97 -29.78
N ILE A 46 26.84 14.66 -28.64
CA ILE A 46 26.11 15.91 -28.46
C ILE A 46 27.14 17.05 -28.54
N LEU A 47 27.02 17.89 -29.56
CA LEU A 47 27.85 19.10 -29.71
C LEU A 47 27.54 20.12 -28.61
N LEU A 48 28.58 20.84 -28.14
CA LEU A 48 28.43 21.86 -27.09
C LEU A 48 27.43 22.97 -27.46
N SER A 49 27.40 23.36 -28.74
CA SER A 49 26.46 24.35 -29.30
C SER A 49 25.00 23.90 -29.27
N GLU A 50 24.76 22.59 -29.15
CA GLU A 50 23.44 21.95 -29.16
C GLU A 50 22.97 21.51 -27.77
N LEU A 51 23.74 21.84 -26.72
CA LEU A 51 23.44 21.52 -25.32
C LEU A 51 22.45 22.50 -24.67
N SER A 52 22.53 23.80 -25.01
CA SER A 52 21.69 24.84 -24.42
C SER A 52 21.53 26.06 -25.33
N ARG A 53 20.38 26.74 -25.23
CA ARG A 53 20.08 27.99 -25.95
C ARG A 53 20.83 29.22 -25.40
N ARG A 54 21.53 29.09 -24.26
CA ARG A 54 22.29 30.17 -23.60
C ARG A 54 23.79 29.84 -23.57
N ARG A 55 24.67 30.84 -23.66
CA ARG A 55 26.13 30.66 -23.44
C ARG A 55 26.38 30.06 -22.05
N ILE A 56 27.08 28.94 -22.00
CA ILE A 56 27.35 28.19 -20.76
C ILE A 56 28.84 28.34 -20.43
N ARG A 57 29.17 28.62 -19.16
CA ARG A 57 30.57 28.64 -18.66
C ARG A 57 31.05 27.28 -18.11
N SER A 58 30.15 26.34 -17.81
CA SER A 58 30.52 25.00 -17.32
C SER A 58 29.47 23.94 -17.66
N ILE A 59 29.93 22.84 -18.26
CA ILE A 59 29.12 21.72 -18.77
C ILE A 59 28.61 20.82 -17.62
N ASN A 60 29.38 20.75 -16.52
CA ASN A 60 29.15 19.84 -15.39
C ASN A 60 27.88 20.14 -14.55
N LYS A 61 27.23 21.29 -14.77
CA LYS A 61 26.01 21.70 -14.03
C LYS A 61 24.72 21.19 -14.67
N LEU A 62 24.74 20.87 -15.97
CA LEU A 62 23.54 20.48 -16.73
C LEU A 62 23.48 18.99 -17.01
N ILE A 63 24.62 18.30 -17.06
CA ILE A 63 24.70 16.89 -17.41
C ILE A 63 25.64 16.21 -16.41
N ARG A 64 25.17 15.13 -15.80
CA ARG A 64 26.01 14.24 -14.99
C ARG A 64 26.29 12.97 -15.78
N ILE A 65 27.52 12.51 -15.71
CA ILE A 65 27.94 11.21 -16.25
C ILE A 65 27.04 10.12 -15.65
N GLY A 66 26.52 9.24 -16.50
CA GLY A 66 25.62 8.15 -16.13
C GLY A 66 24.14 8.50 -16.00
N ARG A 67 23.72 9.76 -16.22
CA ARG A 67 22.29 10.11 -16.29
C ARG A 67 21.73 9.92 -17.70
N ASN A 68 20.46 9.54 -17.75
CA ASN A 68 19.69 9.43 -18.98
C ASN A 68 19.11 10.80 -19.34
N GLU A 69 19.25 11.20 -20.59
CA GLU A 69 18.80 12.48 -21.12
C GLU A 69 18.07 12.26 -22.45
N CYS A 70 17.01 13.03 -22.70
CA CYS A 70 16.26 12.98 -23.97
C CYS A 70 16.89 13.95 -24.97
N VAL A 71 17.20 13.47 -26.17
CA VAL A 71 17.85 14.25 -27.24
C VAL A 71 17.24 13.92 -28.61
N VAL A 72 17.28 14.89 -29.52
CA VAL A 72 16.82 14.72 -30.91
C VAL A 72 18.00 14.32 -31.79
N VAL A 73 17.76 13.38 -32.70
CA VAL A 73 18.70 12.99 -33.75
C VAL A 73 18.73 14.03 -34.84
N ILE A 74 19.90 14.63 -35.10
CA ILE A 74 20.07 15.59 -36.20
C ILE A 74 20.56 14.88 -37.45
N ARG A 75 21.56 14.01 -37.29
CA ARG A 75 22.23 13.39 -38.41
C ARG A 75 22.66 11.99 -38.03
N VAL A 76 22.48 11.06 -38.97
CA VAL A 76 22.84 9.66 -38.82
C VAL A 76 23.77 9.29 -39.96
N ASP A 77 25.03 9.00 -39.63
CA ASP A 77 26.00 8.49 -40.58
C ASP A 77 26.04 6.95 -40.48
N LYS A 78 25.27 6.31 -41.37
CA LYS A 78 25.03 4.85 -41.38
C LYS A 78 26.29 4.01 -41.61
N GLU A 79 27.32 4.58 -42.22
CA GLU A 79 28.58 3.87 -42.57
C GLU A 79 29.59 3.84 -41.42
N LYS A 80 29.59 4.87 -40.56
CA LYS A 80 30.52 4.97 -39.42
C LYS A 80 29.86 4.71 -38.07
N GLY A 81 28.55 4.56 -38.03
CA GLY A 81 27.80 4.28 -36.80
C GLY A 81 27.76 5.47 -35.83
N TYR A 82 28.00 6.69 -36.31
CA TYR A 82 27.96 7.90 -35.50
C TYR A 82 26.64 8.65 -35.72
N ILE A 83 26.10 9.17 -34.62
CA ILE A 83 24.87 9.93 -34.61
C ILE A 83 25.13 11.28 -33.93
N ASP A 84 24.83 12.37 -34.65
CA ASP A 84 24.84 13.71 -34.08
C ASP A 84 23.49 13.99 -33.40
N LEU A 85 23.57 14.40 -32.14
CA LEU A 85 22.42 14.56 -31.25
C LEU A 85 22.33 15.99 -30.72
N SER A 86 21.12 16.47 -30.47
CA SER A 86 20.87 17.79 -29.90
C SER A 86 19.83 17.80 -28.80
N LYS A 87 20.16 18.48 -27.70
CA LYS A 87 19.25 18.75 -26.58
C LYS A 87 18.46 20.04 -26.78
N ARG A 88 18.91 20.93 -27.67
CA ARG A 88 18.35 22.28 -27.87
C ARG A 88 16.97 22.29 -28.50
N ARG A 89 16.68 21.29 -29.34
CA ARG A 89 15.47 21.19 -30.17
C ARG A 89 14.30 20.49 -29.48
N VAL A 90 14.52 19.87 -28.32
CA VAL A 90 13.48 19.15 -27.58
C VAL A 90 12.56 20.11 -26.84
N SER A 91 11.25 20.03 -27.09
CA SER A 91 10.23 20.72 -26.30
C SER A 91 9.92 19.96 -25.01
N PRO A 92 9.51 20.63 -23.91
CA PRO A 92 9.20 19.95 -22.65
C PRO A 92 8.05 18.93 -22.77
N GLU A 93 7.11 19.13 -23.70
CA GLU A 93 6.04 18.16 -23.98
C GLU A 93 6.55 16.88 -24.69
N GLU A 94 7.58 17.01 -25.52
CA GLU A 94 8.20 15.89 -26.24
C GLU A 94 9.11 15.07 -25.32
N ALA A 95 9.78 15.74 -24.37
CA ALA A 95 10.58 15.07 -23.35
C ALA A 95 9.75 14.13 -22.46
N ILE A 96 8.53 14.55 -22.07
CA ILE A 96 7.63 13.72 -21.26
C ILE A 96 7.15 12.49 -22.03
N LYS A 97 6.82 12.67 -23.32
CA LYS A 97 6.43 11.54 -24.20
C LYS A 97 7.58 10.56 -24.41
N CYS A 98 8.81 11.06 -24.53
CA CYS A 98 10.01 10.24 -24.66
C CYS A 98 10.30 9.43 -23.38
N GLU A 99 10.17 10.04 -22.21
CA GLU A 99 10.39 9.36 -20.92
C GLU A 99 9.35 8.24 -20.70
N ASP A 100 8.08 8.50 -21.05
CA ASP A 100 7.01 7.51 -21.03
C ASP A 100 7.27 6.37 -22.02
N LYS A 101 7.67 6.67 -23.26
CA LYS A 101 8.04 5.69 -24.30
C LYS A 101 9.19 4.79 -23.85
N PHE A 102 10.23 5.38 -23.26
CA PHE A 102 11.38 4.62 -22.77
C PHE A 102 11.02 3.71 -21.59
N THR A 103 10.22 4.22 -20.65
CA THR A 103 9.79 3.43 -19.49
C THR A 103 8.99 2.21 -19.93
N LYS A 104 8.10 2.38 -20.91
CA LYS A 104 7.32 1.28 -21.51
C LYS A 104 8.18 0.29 -22.30
N SER A 105 9.16 0.78 -23.05
CA SER A 105 10.05 -0.10 -23.82
C SER A 105 10.97 -0.90 -22.89
N LYS A 106 11.43 -0.29 -21.78
CA LYS A 106 12.24 -0.94 -20.75
C LYS A 106 11.50 -2.06 -20.02
N THR A 107 10.19 -1.89 -19.75
CA THR A 107 9.39 -2.95 -19.12
C THR A 107 9.19 -4.13 -20.05
N VAL A 108 8.88 -3.88 -21.34
CA VAL A 108 8.80 -4.95 -22.36
C VAL A 108 10.12 -5.71 -22.46
N TYR A 109 11.25 -5.01 -22.49
CA TYR A 109 12.57 -5.65 -22.50
C TYR A 109 12.85 -6.48 -21.25
N SER A 110 12.48 -5.98 -20.07
CA SER A 110 12.64 -6.71 -18.82
C SER A 110 11.80 -8.00 -18.81
N ILE A 111 10.58 -7.95 -19.34
CA ILE A 111 9.69 -9.11 -19.45
C ILE A 111 10.28 -10.12 -20.44
N LEU A 112 10.67 -9.68 -21.64
CA LEU A 112 11.27 -10.56 -22.65
C LEU A 112 12.61 -11.14 -22.20
N ARG A 113 13.39 -10.39 -21.40
CA ARG A 113 14.62 -10.89 -20.78
C ARG A 113 14.31 -11.99 -19.77
N HIS A 114 13.34 -11.81 -18.89
CA HIS A 114 12.94 -12.86 -17.95
C HIS A 114 12.41 -14.10 -18.68
N VAL A 115 11.63 -13.91 -19.75
CA VAL A 115 11.17 -15.02 -20.60
C VAL A 115 12.36 -15.71 -21.28
N ALA A 116 13.37 -14.97 -21.73
CA ALA A 116 14.56 -15.54 -22.34
C ALA A 116 15.48 -16.26 -21.33
N GLU A 117 15.54 -15.79 -20.08
CA GLU A 117 16.21 -16.45 -18.97
C GLU A 117 15.51 -17.77 -18.60
N VAL A 118 14.17 -17.78 -18.55
CA VAL A 118 13.35 -18.98 -18.27
C VAL A 118 13.44 -20.01 -19.40
N LEU A 119 13.64 -19.57 -20.64
CA LEU A 119 13.78 -20.43 -21.82
C LEU A 119 15.25 -20.80 -22.14
N GLU A 120 16.20 -20.45 -21.27
CA GLU A 120 17.64 -20.77 -21.39
C GLU A 120 18.29 -20.37 -22.74
N TYR A 121 17.91 -19.24 -23.32
CA TYR A 121 18.55 -18.76 -24.55
C TYR A 121 19.95 -18.20 -24.26
N THR A 122 20.96 -18.79 -24.90
CA THR A 122 22.39 -18.48 -24.66
C THR A 122 23.03 -17.61 -25.75
N LYS A 123 22.29 -17.19 -26.78
CA LYS A 123 22.79 -16.38 -27.91
C LYS A 123 21.89 -15.17 -28.20
N ASP A 124 22.49 -14.00 -28.45
CA ASP A 124 21.79 -12.76 -28.83
C ASP A 124 20.92 -12.93 -30.10
N GLU A 125 21.27 -13.83 -31.02
CA GLU A 125 20.46 -14.14 -32.21
C GLU A 125 19.10 -14.79 -31.88
N GLN A 126 19.05 -15.60 -30.82
CA GLN A 126 17.79 -16.22 -30.39
C GLN A 126 16.88 -15.20 -29.70
N LEU A 127 17.48 -14.25 -28.97
CA LEU A 127 16.76 -13.10 -28.41
C LEU A 127 16.24 -12.20 -29.54
N GLU A 128 17.05 -11.86 -30.55
CA GLU A 128 16.58 -11.12 -31.75
C GLU A 128 15.44 -11.88 -32.47
N SER A 129 15.50 -13.21 -32.59
CA SER A 129 14.42 -14.00 -33.19
C SER A 129 13.12 -13.97 -32.37
N LEU A 130 13.22 -13.89 -31.04
CA LEU A 130 12.09 -13.78 -30.13
C LEU A 130 11.46 -12.38 -30.23
N PHE A 131 12.27 -11.32 -30.28
CA PHE A 131 11.81 -9.96 -30.58
C PHE A 131 11.17 -9.86 -31.97
N GLN A 132 11.74 -10.53 -32.99
CA GLN A 132 11.20 -10.54 -34.35
C GLN A 132 9.88 -11.30 -34.48
N ARG A 133 9.66 -12.35 -33.67
CA ARG A 133 8.40 -13.10 -33.62
C ARG A 133 7.33 -12.45 -32.74
N THR A 134 7.72 -11.62 -31.78
CA THR A 134 6.80 -11.00 -30.82
C THR A 134 6.76 -9.48 -31.00
N ALA A 135 7.69 -8.74 -30.39
CA ALA A 135 7.68 -7.29 -30.31
C ALA A 135 7.61 -6.58 -31.68
N TRP A 136 8.40 -6.99 -32.69
CA TRP A 136 8.46 -6.29 -33.98
C TRP A 136 7.24 -6.54 -34.89
N VAL A 137 6.54 -7.66 -34.73
CA VAL A 137 5.28 -7.93 -35.45
C VAL A 137 4.17 -6.98 -34.97
N PHE A 138 4.17 -6.67 -33.66
CA PHE A 138 3.22 -5.71 -33.10
C PHE A 138 3.58 -4.26 -33.44
N ASP A 139 4.87 -3.94 -33.60
CA ASP A 139 5.33 -2.60 -34.00
C ASP A 139 4.89 -2.26 -35.45
N ASP A 140 4.98 -3.23 -36.37
CA ASP A 140 4.52 -3.12 -37.76
C ASP A 140 2.99 -3.00 -37.86
N LYS A 141 2.25 -3.78 -37.05
CA LYS A 141 0.78 -3.81 -37.06
C LYS A 141 0.12 -2.50 -36.61
N TYR A 142 0.73 -1.76 -35.70
CA TYR A 142 0.15 -0.53 -35.12
C TYR A 142 0.75 0.77 -35.67
N LYS A 143 1.74 0.72 -36.58
CA LYS A 143 2.44 1.91 -37.14
C LYS A 143 2.83 2.94 -36.07
N ARG A 144 3.15 2.49 -34.86
CA ARG A 144 3.52 3.33 -33.71
C ARG A 144 4.65 2.64 -32.94
N PRO A 145 5.91 2.98 -33.26
CA PRO A 145 7.05 2.31 -32.67
C PRO A 145 7.10 2.50 -31.15
N GLY A 146 7.18 1.40 -30.41
CA GLY A 146 7.29 1.37 -28.94
C GLY A 146 5.96 1.45 -28.16
N TYR A 147 4.86 1.88 -28.78
CA TYR A 147 3.53 1.84 -28.13
C TYR A 147 2.79 0.53 -28.42
N GLY A 148 2.90 -0.03 -29.64
CA GLY A 148 2.13 -1.20 -30.05
C GLY A 148 2.43 -2.47 -29.25
N ALA A 149 3.71 -2.74 -28.98
CA ALA A 149 4.11 -3.91 -28.20
C ALA A 149 3.72 -3.76 -26.71
N TYR A 150 3.98 -2.62 -26.08
CA TYR A 150 3.58 -2.40 -24.69
C TYR A 150 2.05 -2.43 -24.53
N ASP A 151 1.31 -1.84 -25.46
CA ASP A 151 -0.16 -1.85 -25.43
C ASP A 151 -0.71 -3.26 -25.66
N ALA A 152 -0.13 -4.05 -26.57
CA ALA A 152 -0.51 -5.46 -26.78
C ALA A 152 -0.14 -6.37 -25.59
N PHE A 153 1.07 -6.24 -25.03
CA PHE A 153 1.48 -6.97 -23.83
C PHE A 153 0.67 -6.51 -22.60
N LYS A 154 0.40 -5.21 -22.49
CA LYS A 154 -0.50 -4.68 -21.47
C LYS A 154 -1.92 -5.16 -21.71
N HIS A 155 -2.44 -5.27 -22.92
CA HIS A 155 -3.77 -5.81 -23.20
C HIS A 155 -3.84 -7.33 -23.05
N ALA A 156 -2.72 -8.04 -23.14
CA ALA A 156 -2.64 -9.48 -22.88
C ALA A 156 -2.54 -9.78 -21.37
N VAL A 157 -1.80 -8.96 -20.61
CA VAL A 157 -1.68 -9.08 -19.14
C VAL A 157 -2.84 -8.41 -18.41
N SER A 158 -3.24 -7.24 -18.90
CA SER A 158 -4.52 -6.61 -18.65
C SER A 158 -5.49 -7.19 -19.68
N MET A 159 -5.95 -8.42 -19.42
CA MET A 159 -7.36 -8.66 -19.67
C MET A 159 -8.15 -7.43 -19.21
N PRO A 160 -9.17 -6.97 -19.95
CA PRO A 160 -9.99 -5.86 -19.49
C PRO A 160 -10.40 -6.20 -18.06
N GLY A 161 -9.82 -5.49 -17.10
CA GLY A 161 -9.94 -5.88 -15.71
C GLY A 161 -11.41 -5.79 -15.41
N LEU A 162 -12.04 -6.92 -15.07
CA LEU A 162 -13.45 -6.91 -14.72
C LEU A 162 -13.59 -5.87 -13.61
N SER A 163 -14.32 -4.81 -13.92
CA SER A 163 -14.42 -3.62 -13.08
C SER A 163 -15.87 -3.47 -12.72
N CYS A 164 -16.22 -3.95 -11.53
CA CYS A 164 -17.58 -3.81 -11.02
C CYS A 164 -17.66 -2.63 -10.04
N ARG A 165 -18.85 -2.04 -9.98
CA ARG A 165 -19.26 -1.09 -8.93
C ARG A 165 -19.25 -1.78 -7.57
N PHE A 166 -18.88 -1.03 -6.54
CA PHE A 166 -18.83 -1.53 -5.17
C PHE A 166 -20.23 -1.62 -4.55
N TYR A 167 -21.09 -0.63 -4.85
CA TYR A 167 -22.45 -0.55 -4.30
C TYR A 167 -23.51 -0.86 -5.36
N GLN A 168 -24.70 -1.26 -4.88
CA GLN A 168 -25.86 -1.55 -5.72
C GLN A 168 -26.31 -0.33 -6.53
N HIS A 169 -26.31 0.84 -5.89
CA HIS A 169 -26.69 2.09 -6.54
C HIS A 169 -25.62 2.52 -7.56
N LYS A 170 -26.08 2.83 -8.78
CA LYS A 170 -25.20 3.30 -9.87
C LYS A 170 -24.59 4.68 -9.62
N PHE A 171 -25.28 5.50 -8.83
CA PHE A 171 -24.84 6.85 -8.48
C PHE A 171 -24.88 7.01 -6.96
N PRO A 172 -23.94 7.78 -6.38
CA PRO A 172 -24.00 8.15 -4.98
C PRO A 172 -25.20 9.05 -4.69
N GLU A 173 -25.61 9.10 -3.43
CA GLU A 173 -26.63 10.04 -2.96
C GLU A 173 -26.02 11.40 -2.63
N VAL A 174 -26.87 12.42 -2.56
CA VAL A 174 -26.45 13.78 -2.18
C VAL A 174 -26.02 13.78 -0.71
N GLU A 175 -24.96 14.51 -0.40
CA GLU A 175 -24.27 14.56 0.91
C GLU A 175 -23.44 13.33 1.28
N ASP A 176 -23.36 12.29 0.44
CA ASP A 176 -22.48 11.15 0.72
C ASP A 176 -20.99 11.51 0.54
N VAL A 177 -20.14 10.93 1.39
CA VAL A 177 -18.69 11.13 1.38
C VAL A 177 -18.05 9.96 0.64
N VAL A 178 -17.44 10.25 -0.50
CA VAL A 178 -16.87 9.26 -1.41
C VAL A 178 -15.38 9.51 -1.64
N MET A 179 -14.65 8.43 -1.92
CA MET A 179 -13.23 8.49 -2.26
C MET A 179 -13.07 8.65 -3.77
N VAL A 180 -12.34 9.70 -4.19
CA VAL A 180 -12.11 10.00 -5.61
C VAL A 180 -10.63 10.03 -5.96
N ASN A 181 -10.29 9.62 -7.18
CA ASN A 181 -8.97 9.78 -7.75
C ASN A 181 -8.93 10.97 -8.71
N VAL A 182 -7.92 11.83 -8.60
CA VAL A 182 -7.84 13.02 -9.47
C VAL A 182 -7.24 12.64 -10.82
N ARG A 183 -8.02 12.78 -11.90
CA ARG A 183 -7.59 12.45 -13.26
C ARG A 183 -6.91 13.62 -13.96
N SER A 184 -7.55 14.79 -13.95
CA SER A 184 -7.00 15.99 -14.58
C SER A 184 -7.45 17.25 -13.86
N ILE A 185 -6.63 18.31 -13.97
CA ILE A 185 -6.91 19.62 -13.39
C ILE A 185 -7.07 20.60 -14.55
N ALA A 186 -8.22 21.23 -14.66
CA ALA A 186 -8.55 22.25 -15.65
C ALA A 186 -8.72 23.64 -14.97
N GLU A 187 -8.86 24.70 -15.78
CA GLU A 187 -9.04 26.06 -15.26
C GLU A 187 -10.39 26.27 -14.55
N MET A 188 -11.43 25.54 -14.96
CA MET A 188 -12.78 25.62 -14.36
C MET A 188 -12.99 24.65 -13.18
N GLY A 189 -12.16 23.61 -13.03
CA GLY A 189 -12.34 22.58 -12.00
C GLY A 189 -11.30 21.47 -12.06
N ALA A 190 -11.36 20.56 -11.09
CA ALA A 190 -10.63 19.30 -11.15
C ALA A 190 -11.59 18.17 -11.54
N TYR A 191 -11.23 17.42 -12.59
CA TYR A 191 -11.94 16.22 -12.97
C TYR A 191 -11.38 15.05 -12.18
N VAL A 192 -12.28 14.34 -11.51
CA VAL A 192 -11.96 13.22 -10.65
C VAL A 192 -12.78 12.01 -11.05
N SER A 193 -12.29 10.82 -10.76
CA SER A 193 -12.98 9.56 -11.00
C SER A 193 -13.34 8.91 -9.67
N LEU A 194 -14.62 8.57 -9.50
CA LEU A 194 -15.10 7.89 -8.30
C LEU A 194 -14.71 6.41 -8.37
N LEU A 195 -13.77 6.00 -7.51
CA LEU A 195 -13.26 4.61 -7.51
C LEU A 195 -14.35 3.61 -7.11
N GLU A 196 -15.27 4.02 -6.25
CA GLU A 196 -16.34 3.17 -5.69
C GLU A 196 -17.46 2.86 -6.69
N TYR A 197 -17.63 3.69 -7.72
CA TYR A 197 -18.72 3.59 -8.68
C TYR A 197 -18.21 3.36 -10.10
N ASN A 198 -17.29 2.42 -10.30
CA ASN A 198 -16.75 2.05 -11.61
C ASN A 198 -16.09 3.23 -12.37
N ASN A 199 -15.38 4.12 -11.66
CA ASN A 199 -14.64 5.24 -12.23
C ASN A 199 -15.53 6.28 -12.96
N ILE A 200 -16.79 6.46 -12.53
CA ILE A 200 -17.63 7.56 -13.02
C ILE A 200 -16.91 8.89 -12.81
N GLU A 201 -17.04 9.77 -13.80
CA GLU A 201 -16.40 11.09 -13.77
C GLU A 201 -17.22 12.06 -12.91
N GLY A 202 -16.52 12.77 -12.03
CA GLY A 202 -17.04 13.84 -11.21
C GLY A 202 -16.21 15.11 -11.38
N MET A 203 -16.80 16.25 -11.05
CA MET A 203 -16.16 17.56 -11.15
C MET A 203 -16.11 18.22 -9.77
N ILE A 204 -14.93 18.69 -9.38
CA ILE A 204 -14.76 19.54 -8.20
C ILE A 204 -14.56 20.97 -8.69
N LEU A 205 -15.46 21.89 -8.30
CA LEU A 205 -15.29 23.31 -8.56
C LEU A 205 -14.14 23.87 -7.71
N LEU A 206 -13.37 24.84 -8.24
CA LEU A 206 -12.26 25.46 -7.50
C LEU A 206 -12.72 26.13 -6.20
N SER A 207 -13.92 26.73 -6.22
CA SER A 207 -14.55 27.35 -5.05
C SER A 207 -14.86 26.35 -3.93
N GLU A 208 -15.01 25.07 -4.29
CA GLU A 208 -15.33 23.97 -3.38
C GLU A 208 -14.11 23.13 -3.00
N LEU A 209 -12.91 23.57 -3.37
CA LEU A 209 -11.68 22.84 -3.09
C LEU A 209 -11.10 23.11 -1.69
N SER A 210 -11.16 24.36 -1.22
CA SER A 210 -10.55 24.77 0.04
C SER A 210 -11.32 25.91 0.70
N ARG A 211 -11.32 25.93 2.04
CA ARG A 211 -11.88 27.03 2.84
C ARG A 211 -11.01 28.29 2.80
N ARG A 212 -9.72 28.17 2.46
CA ARG A 212 -8.74 29.29 2.46
C ARG A 212 -8.38 29.71 1.03
N ARG A 213 -8.01 30.99 0.85
CA ARG A 213 -7.53 31.52 -0.45
C ARG A 213 -6.31 30.72 -0.92
N ILE A 214 -6.38 30.24 -2.15
CA ILE A 214 -5.40 29.32 -2.74
C ILE A 214 -4.26 30.14 -3.37
N ARG A 215 -2.99 29.81 -3.04
CA ARG A 215 -1.81 30.35 -3.75
C ARG A 215 -1.43 29.51 -4.98
N SER A 216 -1.56 28.18 -4.90
CA SER A 216 -1.29 27.26 -6.00
C SER A 216 -2.12 25.98 -5.88
N ILE A 217 -2.76 25.59 -6.98
CA ILE A 217 -3.63 24.41 -7.07
C ILE A 217 -2.85 23.09 -6.87
N ASN A 218 -1.65 22.99 -7.45
CA ASN A 218 -0.78 21.79 -7.41
C ASN A 218 -0.32 21.38 -6.00
N LYS A 219 -0.46 22.25 -5.00
CA LYS A 219 -0.10 21.92 -3.61
C LYS A 219 -1.24 21.17 -2.90
N LEU A 220 -2.49 21.48 -3.25
CA LEU A 220 -3.70 20.92 -2.61
C LEU A 220 -4.19 19.65 -3.29
N ILE A 221 -4.03 19.57 -4.62
CA ILE A 221 -4.38 18.40 -5.40
C ILE A 221 -3.20 18.02 -6.26
N ARG A 222 -2.89 16.73 -6.32
CA ARG A 222 -2.01 16.16 -7.33
C ARG A 222 -2.76 15.12 -8.14
N ILE A 223 -2.48 15.10 -9.44
CA ILE A 223 -2.99 14.09 -10.35
C ILE A 223 -2.58 12.70 -9.84
N GLY A 224 -3.53 11.77 -9.84
CA GLY A 224 -3.35 10.39 -9.39
C GLY A 224 -3.43 10.18 -7.87
N ARG A 225 -3.65 11.23 -7.07
CA ARG A 225 -3.91 11.05 -5.62
C ARG A 225 -5.39 10.82 -5.34
N ASN A 226 -5.63 10.05 -4.29
CA ASN A 226 -6.96 9.81 -3.76
C ASN A 226 -7.31 10.89 -2.73
N GLU A 227 -8.53 11.41 -2.81
CA GLU A 227 -9.04 12.47 -1.94
C GLU A 227 -10.47 12.13 -1.53
N CYS A 228 -10.83 12.40 -0.28
CA CYS A 228 -12.21 12.27 0.20
C CYS A 228 -12.99 13.54 -0.14
N VAL A 229 -14.17 13.41 -0.74
CA VAL A 229 -15.04 14.52 -1.15
C VAL A 229 -16.50 14.20 -0.87
N VAL A 230 -17.30 15.24 -0.63
CA VAL A 230 -18.76 15.14 -0.47
C VAL A 230 -19.44 15.40 -1.80
N VAL A 231 -20.47 14.60 -2.10
CA VAL A 231 -21.36 14.81 -3.25
C VAL A 231 -22.34 15.93 -2.95
N ILE A 232 -22.39 16.96 -3.79
CA ILE A 232 -23.34 18.08 -3.63
C ILE A 232 -24.56 17.87 -4.53
N ARG A 233 -24.34 17.53 -5.79
CA ARG A 233 -25.40 17.36 -6.78
C ARG A 233 -25.06 16.20 -7.71
N VAL A 234 -26.11 15.49 -8.11
CA VAL A 234 -26.03 14.34 -9.00
C VAL A 234 -27.07 14.52 -10.09
N ASP A 235 -26.61 14.71 -11.31
CA ASP A 235 -27.45 14.74 -12.51
C ASP A 235 -27.48 13.34 -13.13
N LYS A 236 -28.51 12.55 -12.78
CA LYS A 236 -28.66 11.15 -13.23
C LYS A 236 -28.80 11.00 -14.74
N GLU A 237 -29.30 12.02 -15.44
CA GLU A 237 -29.52 11.99 -16.90
C GLU A 237 -28.24 12.21 -17.70
N LYS A 238 -27.34 13.06 -17.18
CA LYS A 238 -26.09 13.42 -17.86
C LYS A 238 -24.87 12.74 -17.25
N GLY A 239 -25.02 12.09 -16.10
CA GLY A 239 -23.93 11.44 -15.36
C GLY A 239 -22.95 12.42 -14.73
N TYR A 240 -23.33 13.70 -14.56
CA TYR A 240 -22.48 14.69 -13.90
C TYR A 240 -22.67 14.64 -12.39
N ILE A 241 -21.55 14.64 -11.67
CA ILE A 241 -21.51 14.66 -10.21
C ILE A 241 -20.67 15.85 -9.77
N ASP A 242 -21.31 16.79 -9.08
CA ASP A 242 -20.62 17.92 -8.46
C ASP A 242 -20.14 17.53 -7.07
N LEU A 243 -18.84 17.72 -6.84
CA LEU A 243 -18.14 17.28 -5.65
C LEU A 243 -17.52 18.47 -4.91
N SER A 244 -17.44 18.38 -3.58
CA SER A 244 -16.79 19.37 -2.73
C SER A 244 -15.86 18.74 -1.72
N LYS A 245 -14.63 19.25 -1.67
CA LYS A 245 -13.65 18.94 -0.62
C LYS A 245 -13.81 19.86 0.59
N ARG A 246 -14.37 21.05 0.40
CA ARG A 246 -14.51 22.09 1.44
C ARG A 246 -15.44 21.68 2.58
N ARG A 247 -16.47 20.90 2.26
CA ARG A 247 -17.52 20.48 3.20
C ARG A 247 -17.13 19.28 4.07
N VAL A 248 -16.07 18.56 3.71
CA VAL A 248 -15.60 17.37 4.43
C VAL A 248 -14.99 17.78 5.77
N SER A 249 -15.49 17.20 6.87
CA SER A 249 -14.85 17.28 8.18
C SER A 249 -13.74 16.22 8.29
N PRO A 250 -12.66 16.46 9.07
CA PRO A 250 -11.59 15.48 9.23
C PRO A 250 -12.10 14.14 9.79
N GLU A 251 -13.11 14.17 10.66
CA GLU A 251 -13.75 12.95 11.19
C GLU A 251 -14.47 12.14 10.11
N GLU A 252 -15.11 12.81 9.15
CA GLU A 252 -15.79 12.18 8.02
C GLU A 252 -14.80 11.63 6.99
N ALA A 253 -13.68 12.31 6.80
CA ALA A 253 -12.60 11.84 5.94
C ALA A 253 -12.02 10.50 6.44
N ILE A 254 -11.82 10.37 7.77
CA ILE A 254 -11.32 9.12 8.38
C ILE A 254 -12.35 8.00 8.22
N LYS A 255 -13.64 8.27 8.46
CA LYS A 255 -14.71 7.27 8.24
C LYS A 255 -14.79 6.84 6.78
N CYS A 256 -14.64 7.77 5.85
CA CYS A 256 -14.62 7.48 4.41
C CYS A 256 -13.41 6.62 4.03
N GLU A 257 -12.22 6.91 4.55
CA GLU A 257 -11.02 6.11 4.28
C GLU A 257 -11.15 4.67 4.81
N ASP A 258 -11.72 4.51 6.01
CA ASP A 258 -12.01 3.20 6.61
C ASP A 258 -13.07 2.44 5.79
N LYS A 259 -14.17 3.10 5.40
CA LYS A 259 -15.21 2.55 4.50
C LYS A 259 -14.59 2.09 3.19
N PHE A 260 -13.80 2.94 2.53
CA PHE A 260 -13.15 2.64 1.27
C PHE A 260 -12.18 1.46 1.38
N THR A 261 -11.41 1.40 2.47
CA THR A 261 -10.44 0.31 2.69
C THR A 261 -11.16 -1.03 2.84
N LYS A 262 -12.26 -1.08 3.59
CA LYS A 262 -13.09 -2.28 3.77
C LYS A 262 -13.79 -2.70 2.49
N SER A 263 -14.38 -1.76 1.77
CA SER A 263 -15.00 -2.02 0.47
C SER A 263 -13.96 -2.52 -0.54
N LYS A 264 -12.72 -2.01 -0.49
CA LYS A 264 -11.59 -2.45 -1.32
C LYS A 264 -11.11 -3.86 -1.01
N THR A 265 -11.07 -4.27 0.26
CA THR A 265 -10.72 -5.66 0.61
C THR A 265 -11.78 -6.63 0.10
N VAL A 266 -13.07 -6.33 0.31
CA VAL A 266 -14.20 -7.12 -0.22
C VAL A 266 -14.12 -7.22 -1.75
N TYR A 267 -13.90 -6.09 -2.43
CA TYR A 267 -13.74 -6.06 -3.89
C TYR A 267 -12.55 -6.91 -4.36
N SER A 268 -11.41 -6.82 -3.68
CA SER A 268 -10.23 -7.62 -4.01
C SER A 268 -10.46 -9.12 -3.85
N ILE A 269 -11.24 -9.53 -2.85
CA ILE A 269 -11.58 -10.95 -2.62
C ILE A 269 -12.50 -11.44 -3.74
N LEU A 270 -13.58 -10.71 -4.03
CA LEU A 270 -14.53 -11.06 -5.08
C LEU A 270 -13.87 -11.07 -6.46
N ARG A 271 -12.94 -10.14 -6.72
CA ARG A 271 -12.14 -10.13 -7.95
C ARG A 271 -11.28 -11.38 -8.08
N HIS A 272 -10.60 -11.82 -7.02
CA HIS A 272 -9.80 -13.03 -7.08
C HIS A 272 -10.67 -14.28 -7.24
N VAL A 273 -11.83 -14.34 -6.59
CA VAL A 273 -12.81 -15.42 -6.82
C VAL A 273 -13.23 -15.45 -8.29
N ALA A 274 -13.50 -14.28 -8.88
CA ALA A 274 -13.85 -14.17 -10.30
C ALA A 274 -12.71 -14.54 -11.25
N GLU A 275 -11.46 -14.22 -10.91
CA GLU A 275 -10.27 -14.62 -11.67
C GLU A 275 -10.06 -16.15 -11.63
N VAL A 276 -10.27 -16.78 -10.46
CA VAL A 276 -10.14 -18.23 -10.28
C VAL A 276 -11.24 -18.99 -11.00
N LEU A 277 -12.45 -18.42 -11.06
CA LEU A 277 -13.61 -19.00 -11.76
C LEU A 277 -13.64 -18.63 -13.27
N GLU A 278 -12.62 -17.93 -13.76
CA GLU A 278 -12.46 -17.52 -15.16
C GLU A 278 -13.66 -16.74 -15.72
N TYR A 279 -14.31 -15.89 -14.91
CA TYR A 279 -15.36 -15.02 -15.45
C TYR A 279 -14.75 -14.02 -16.43
N THR A 280 -15.19 -14.09 -17.68
CA THR A 280 -14.69 -13.20 -18.74
C THR A 280 -15.62 -12.01 -19.02
N LYS A 281 -16.75 -11.90 -18.31
CA LYS A 281 -17.76 -10.85 -18.51
C LYS A 281 -18.03 -10.06 -17.23
N ASP A 282 -18.09 -8.74 -17.35
CA ASP A 282 -18.43 -7.82 -16.25
C ASP A 282 -19.81 -8.11 -15.65
N GLU A 283 -20.75 -8.62 -16.44
CA GLU A 283 -22.11 -8.99 -16.00
C GLU A 283 -22.11 -10.19 -15.03
N GLN A 284 -21.19 -11.14 -15.19
CA GLN A 284 -21.07 -12.29 -14.29
C GLN A 284 -20.49 -11.85 -12.95
N LEU A 285 -19.51 -10.94 -12.97
CA LEU A 285 -19.02 -10.31 -11.75
C LEU A 285 -20.13 -9.50 -11.09
N GLU A 286 -20.91 -8.72 -11.84
CA GLU A 286 -22.04 -7.99 -11.25
C GLU A 286 -23.07 -8.93 -10.62
N SER A 287 -23.39 -10.06 -11.26
CA SER A 287 -24.26 -11.09 -10.68
C SER A 287 -23.71 -11.68 -9.38
N LEU A 288 -22.39 -11.92 -9.32
CA LEU A 288 -21.72 -12.35 -8.09
C LEU A 288 -21.86 -11.29 -6.99
N PHE A 289 -21.64 -10.00 -7.30
CA PHE A 289 -21.82 -8.90 -6.34
C PHE A 289 -23.28 -8.75 -5.88
N GLN A 290 -24.24 -8.92 -6.80
CA GLN A 290 -25.67 -8.91 -6.49
C GLN A 290 -26.05 -10.02 -5.52
N ARG A 291 -25.53 -11.24 -5.73
CA ARG A 291 -25.84 -12.40 -4.90
C ARG A 291 -25.10 -12.38 -3.56
N THR A 292 -23.91 -11.77 -3.51
CA THR A 292 -23.06 -11.72 -2.32
C THR A 292 -23.05 -10.37 -1.61
N ALA A 293 -22.24 -9.43 -2.10
CA ALA A 293 -21.93 -8.18 -1.44
C ALA A 293 -23.17 -7.33 -1.17
N TRP A 294 -24.10 -7.23 -2.12
CA TRP A 294 -25.28 -6.36 -1.97
C TRP A 294 -26.36 -6.96 -1.06
N VAL A 295 -26.46 -8.29 -0.96
CA VAL A 295 -27.34 -8.94 0.02
C VAL A 295 -26.88 -8.62 1.44
N PHE A 296 -25.57 -8.65 1.68
CA PHE A 296 -25.03 -8.26 2.98
C PHE A 296 -25.17 -6.75 3.23
N ASP A 297 -25.03 -5.92 2.20
CA ASP A 297 -25.22 -4.48 2.33
C ASP A 297 -26.67 -4.12 2.73
N ASP A 298 -27.66 -4.78 2.12
CA ASP A 298 -29.10 -4.62 2.43
C ASP A 298 -29.44 -5.16 3.83
N LYS A 299 -28.93 -6.35 4.18
CA LYS A 299 -29.17 -7.00 5.48
C LYS A 299 -28.69 -6.15 6.66
N TYR A 300 -27.53 -5.52 6.52
CA TYR A 300 -26.93 -4.69 7.57
C TYR A 300 -27.27 -3.20 7.45
N LYS A 301 -27.94 -2.77 6.38
CA LYS A 301 -28.29 -1.37 6.06
C LYS A 301 -27.12 -0.39 6.24
N ARG A 302 -25.90 -0.87 6.02
CA ARG A 302 -24.66 -0.09 6.20
C ARG A 302 -23.76 -0.28 4.99
N PRO A 303 -23.79 0.67 4.03
CA PRO A 303 -23.02 0.54 2.81
C PRO A 303 -21.52 0.40 3.07
N GLY A 304 -20.95 -0.71 2.61
CA GLY A 304 -19.52 -1.04 2.70
C GLY A 304 -19.07 -1.66 4.04
N TYR A 305 -19.72 -1.32 5.16
CA TYR A 305 -19.44 -1.96 6.45
C TYR A 305 -20.09 -3.33 6.58
N GLY A 306 -21.31 -3.50 6.05
CA GLY A 306 -22.07 -4.74 6.16
C GLY A 306 -21.39 -5.94 5.51
N ALA A 307 -20.84 -5.76 4.30
CA ALA A 307 -20.17 -6.83 3.58
C ALA A 307 -18.86 -7.29 4.26
N TYR A 308 -18.05 -6.36 4.76
CA TYR A 308 -16.81 -6.71 5.45
C TYR A 308 -17.07 -7.40 6.80
N ASP A 309 -18.05 -6.89 7.56
CA ASP A 309 -18.43 -7.48 8.84
C ASP A 309 -19.04 -8.87 8.65
N ALA A 310 -19.89 -9.05 7.63
CA ALA A 310 -20.39 -10.36 7.23
C ALA A 310 -19.27 -11.32 6.83
N PHE A 311 -18.25 -10.87 6.09
CA PHE A 311 -17.10 -11.70 5.72
C PHE A 311 -16.23 -12.06 6.92
N LYS A 312 -16.09 -11.16 7.90
CA LYS A 312 -15.41 -11.46 9.15
C LYS A 312 -16.18 -12.49 9.96
N HIS A 313 -17.50 -12.34 10.06
CA HIS A 313 -18.36 -13.31 10.72
C HIS A 313 -18.42 -14.64 9.96
N ALA A 314 -18.25 -14.64 8.64
CA ALA A 314 -18.21 -15.86 7.84
C ALA A 314 -16.98 -16.75 8.15
N VAL A 315 -15.90 -16.19 8.70
CA VAL A 315 -14.75 -16.97 9.21
C VAL A 315 -15.13 -17.72 10.50
N SER A 316 -15.94 -17.08 11.36
CA SER A 316 -16.35 -17.65 12.65
C SER A 316 -17.57 -18.56 12.54
N ASP A 317 -18.54 -18.19 11.69
CA ASP A 317 -19.80 -18.89 11.47
C ASP A 317 -20.09 -19.02 9.97
N PRO A 318 -19.87 -20.22 9.38
CA PRO A 318 -20.09 -20.45 7.95
C PRO A 318 -21.57 -20.52 7.56
N ALA A 319 -22.51 -20.46 8.51
CA ALA A 319 -23.96 -20.54 8.23
C ALA A 319 -24.54 -19.20 7.75
N ILE A 320 -23.84 -18.09 7.95
CA ILE A 320 -24.21 -16.78 7.36
C ILE A 320 -24.18 -16.83 5.82
N LEU A 321 -23.40 -17.75 5.26
CA LEU A 321 -23.28 -17.99 3.82
C LEU A 321 -24.33 -18.99 3.27
N ASP A 322 -25.07 -19.71 4.11
CA ASP A 322 -26.10 -20.68 3.67
C ASP A 322 -27.38 -20.02 3.16
N GLY A 323 -27.61 -18.75 3.52
CA GLY A 323 -28.75 -17.98 3.01
C GLY A 323 -28.54 -17.40 1.61
N LEU A 324 -27.42 -17.70 0.95
CA LEU A 324 -27.10 -17.19 -0.38
C LEU A 324 -27.27 -18.29 -1.42
N ASP A 325 -28.03 -18.01 -2.48
CA ASP A 325 -28.01 -18.79 -3.71
C ASP A 325 -26.62 -18.64 -4.34
N LEU A 326 -25.63 -19.46 -3.96
CA LEU A 326 -24.34 -19.57 -4.63
C LEU A 326 -24.12 -21.01 -5.05
N THR A 327 -23.38 -21.23 -6.12
CA THR A 327 -22.93 -22.58 -6.46
C THR A 327 -21.94 -23.07 -5.40
N GLU A 328 -22.00 -24.35 -5.04
CA GLU A 328 -21.18 -24.94 -3.96
C GLU A 328 -19.67 -24.73 -4.20
N ASP A 329 -19.24 -24.73 -5.47
CA ASP A 329 -17.88 -24.40 -5.90
C ASP A 329 -17.49 -22.93 -5.63
N GLU A 330 -18.38 -21.99 -5.92
CA GLU A 330 -18.18 -20.56 -5.66
C GLU A 330 -18.03 -20.30 -4.16
N ARG A 331 -18.85 -20.97 -3.35
CA ARG A 331 -18.82 -20.88 -1.89
C ARG A 331 -17.50 -21.40 -1.33
N HIS A 332 -17.02 -22.56 -1.79
CA HIS A 332 -15.76 -23.13 -1.30
C HIS A 332 -14.56 -22.23 -1.65
N VAL A 333 -14.49 -21.74 -2.89
CA VAL A 333 -13.41 -20.83 -3.33
C VAL A 333 -13.47 -19.50 -2.58
N LEU A 334 -14.67 -18.98 -2.31
CA LEU A 334 -14.88 -17.76 -1.55
C LEU A 334 -14.46 -17.92 -0.08
N ILE A 335 -14.83 -19.03 0.58
CA ILE A 335 -14.42 -19.32 1.96
C ILE A 335 -12.90 -19.51 2.06
N ASP A 336 -12.27 -20.23 1.13
CA ASP A 336 -10.81 -20.38 1.11
C ASP A 336 -10.11 -19.02 0.94
N ASN A 337 -10.60 -18.16 0.04
CA ASN A 337 -10.04 -16.82 -0.16
C ASN A 337 -10.26 -15.90 1.05
N ILE A 338 -11.44 -15.93 1.67
CA ILE A 338 -11.72 -15.18 2.90
C ILE A 338 -10.79 -15.68 4.02
N ASN A 339 -10.66 -16.99 4.21
CA ASN A 339 -9.78 -17.53 5.24
C ASN A 339 -8.31 -17.18 5.01
N ARG A 340 -7.83 -17.10 3.76
CA ARG A 340 -6.44 -16.70 3.47
C ARG A 340 -6.18 -15.21 3.65
N ARG A 341 -7.17 -14.35 3.41
CA ARG A 341 -7.00 -12.89 3.41
C ARG A 341 -7.49 -12.19 4.67
N LEU A 342 -8.48 -12.78 5.35
CA LEU A 342 -9.19 -12.21 6.49
C LEU A 342 -9.00 -13.03 7.77
N THR A 343 -8.04 -13.98 7.81
CA THR A 343 -7.75 -14.70 9.05
C THR A 343 -7.42 -13.67 10.14
N PRO A 344 -8.22 -13.58 11.20
CA PRO A 344 -7.97 -12.64 12.27
C PRO A 344 -6.62 -13.00 12.89
N GLN A 345 -5.65 -12.09 12.78
CA GLN A 345 -4.42 -12.22 13.54
C GLN A 345 -4.78 -12.11 15.02
N ALA A 346 -4.27 -13.03 15.81
CA ALA A 346 -4.57 -13.08 17.23
C ALA A 346 -4.08 -11.80 17.89
N VAL A 347 -5.01 -11.09 18.53
CA VAL A 347 -4.76 -9.81 19.17
C VAL A 347 -4.38 -10.07 20.63
N LYS A 348 -3.28 -9.48 21.08
CA LYS A 348 -2.91 -9.50 22.49
C LYS A 348 -3.68 -8.39 23.22
N ILE A 349 -4.37 -8.76 24.29
CA ILE A 349 -5.02 -7.82 25.22
C ILE A 349 -4.20 -7.82 26.50
N ARG A 350 -3.94 -6.63 27.02
CA ARG A 350 -3.16 -6.42 28.23
C ARG A 350 -3.98 -5.63 29.24
N ALA A 351 -3.82 -5.95 30.51
CA ALA A 351 -4.13 -5.00 31.56
C ALA A 351 -3.10 -5.03 32.68
N ASP A 352 -3.01 -3.91 33.38
CA ASP A 352 -2.07 -3.71 34.46
C ASP A 352 -2.86 -3.61 35.77
N ILE A 353 -2.57 -4.54 36.68
CA ILE A 353 -3.22 -4.66 37.97
C ILE A 353 -2.19 -4.45 39.08
N GLU A 354 -2.60 -3.77 40.12
CA GLU A 354 -1.81 -3.56 41.32
C GLU A 354 -2.45 -4.36 42.45
N VAL A 355 -1.67 -5.26 43.04
CA VAL A 355 -2.12 -6.17 44.09
C VAL A 355 -1.21 -5.98 45.28
N ALA A 356 -1.78 -5.51 46.40
CA ALA A 356 -1.08 -5.36 47.66
C ALA A 356 -1.84 -6.07 48.79
N CYS A 357 -1.18 -7.01 49.46
CA CYS A 357 -1.70 -7.63 50.69
C CYS A 357 -0.71 -7.37 51.83
N TYR A 358 -1.17 -6.74 52.91
CA TYR A 358 -0.34 -6.38 54.07
C TYR A 358 -0.38 -7.41 55.21
N GLY A 359 -1.02 -8.58 54.98
CA GLY A 359 -1.13 -9.65 55.96
C GLY A 359 0.13 -10.53 56.06
N TYR A 360 0.30 -11.23 57.18
CA TYR A 360 1.42 -12.15 57.42
C TYR A 360 1.44 -13.33 56.42
N GLU A 361 0.29 -13.73 55.88
CA GLU A 361 0.12 -14.69 54.78
C GLU A 361 -0.17 -14.03 53.42
N GLY A 362 0.22 -12.76 53.25
CA GLY A 362 -0.11 -11.97 52.06
C GLY A 362 0.41 -12.56 50.75
N ILE A 363 1.57 -13.22 50.76
CA ILE A 363 2.17 -13.82 49.55
C ILE A 363 1.34 -15.02 49.07
N ASP A 364 0.80 -15.83 49.98
CA ASP A 364 -0.02 -16.99 49.63
C ASP A 364 -1.40 -16.54 49.13
N ALA A 365 -1.96 -15.52 49.77
CA ALA A 365 -3.18 -14.82 49.31
C ALA A 365 -3.07 -14.33 47.87
N VAL A 366 -1.97 -13.66 47.53
CA VAL A 366 -1.74 -13.13 46.18
C VAL A 366 -1.54 -14.27 45.18
N LYS A 367 -0.76 -15.30 45.51
CA LYS A 367 -0.58 -16.46 44.62
C LYS A 367 -1.89 -17.21 44.36
N GLU A 368 -2.74 -17.36 45.36
CA GLU A 368 -4.04 -18.03 45.23
C GLU A 368 -5.04 -17.21 44.41
N ALA A 369 -5.04 -15.88 44.57
CA ALA A 369 -5.82 -14.96 43.74
C ALA A 369 -5.37 -15.02 42.27
N LEU A 370 -4.06 -14.99 42.02
CA LEU A 370 -3.49 -15.09 40.68
C LEU A 370 -3.75 -16.47 40.04
N ARG A 371 -3.68 -17.56 40.80
CA ARG A 371 -4.07 -18.91 40.32
C ARG A 371 -5.55 -19.00 39.98
N ALA A 372 -6.42 -18.35 40.74
CA ALA A 372 -7.84 -18.29 40.42
C ALA A 372 -8.09 -17.52 39.11
N GLY A 373 -7.37 -16.42 38.90
CA GLY A 373 -7.38 -15.69 37.63
C GLY A 373 -6.89 -16.53 36.44
N LEU A 374 -5.88 -17.38 36.65
CA LEU A 374 -5.40 -18.34 35.65
C LEU A 374 -6.41 -19.46 35.35
N ASN A 375 -7.19 -19.92 36.33
CA ASN A 375 -8.20 -20.97 36.10
C ASN A 375 -9.43 -20.50 35.33
N CYS A 376 -9.67 -19.18 35.24
CA CYS A 376 -10.69 -18.62 34.34
C CYS A 376 -10.26 -18.63 32.86
N SER A 377 -9.07 -19.15 32.53
CA SER A 377 -8.60 -19.28 31.13
C SER A 377 -9.30 -20.43 30.41
N THR A 378 -9.76 -20.20 29.18
CA THR A 378 -10.27 -21.24 28.26
C THR A 378 -9.12 -21.79 27.38
N GLU A 379 -9.19 -23.04 26.90
CA GLU A 379 -8.14 -23.69 26.08
C GLU A 379 -7.70 -22.88 24.84
N ASN A 380 -8.59 -22.08 24.26
CA ASN A 380 -8.28 -21.20 23.11
C ASN A 380 -7.71 -19.82 23.52
N MET A 381 -7.67 -19.49 24.81
CA MET A 381 -7.29 -18.15 25.33
C MET A 381 -6.34 -18.28 26.53
N PRO A 382 -5.02 -18.45 26.29
CA PRO A 382 -4.05 -18.53 27.38
C PRO A 382 -3.85 -17.15 28.01
N ILE A 383 -4.23 -17.00 29.28
CA ILE A 383 -3.91 -15.83 30.10
C ILE A 383 -2.53 -16.05 30.75
N LYS A 384 -1.62 -15.09 30.56
CA LYS A 384 -0.31 -15.05 31.23
C LYS A 384 -0.27 -13.86 32.16
N ILE A 385 0.12 -14.07 33.41
CA ILE A 385 0.31 -13.00 34.38
C ILE A 385 1.79 -12.93 34.75
N ASN A 386 2.44 -11.81 34.44
CA ASN A 386 3.83 -11.53 34.78
C ASN A 386 3.91 -10.45 35.85
N LEU A 387 4.89 -10.55 36.74
CA LEU A 387 5.23 -9.50 37.69
C LEU A 387 6.26 -8.58 37.03
N ILE A 388 6.01 -7.26 37.01
CA ILE A 388 6.98 -6.27 36.54
C ILE A 388 7.80 -5.77 37.73
N ALA A 389 7.12 -5.30 38.77
CA ALA A 389 7.71 -4.86 40.02
C ALA A 389 6.65 -5.01 41.13
N PRO A 390 6.97 -5.41 42.37
CA PRO A 390 5.99 -5.34 43.46
C PRO A 390 5.56 -3.86 43.64
N PRO A 391 4.26 -3.50 43.74
CA PRO A 391 3.02 -4.32 43.74
C PRO A 391 2.30 -4.44 42.36
N ARG A 392 2.97 -4.14 41.24
CA ARG A 392 2.45 -4.13 39.86
C ARG A 392 2.62 -5.46 39.10
N TYR A 393 1.50 -5.97 38.61
CA TYR A 393 1.39 -7.15 37.76
C TYR A 393 0.79 -6.79 36.41
N VAL A 394 1.23 -7.49 35.36
CA VAL A 394 0.68 -7.38 34.02
C VAL A 394 0.02 -8.69 33.64
N MET A 395 -1.23 -8.63 33.21
CA MET A 395 -1.94 -9.76 32.63
C MET A 395 -2.06 -9.57 31.12
N THR A 396 -1.62 -10.57 30.37
CA THR A 396 -1.67 -10.60 28.91
C THR A 396 -2.47 -11.82 28.48
N THR A 397 -3.48 -11.64 27.64
CA THR A 397 -4.21 -12.71 26.98
C THR A 397 -4.12 -12.55 25.47
N THR A 398 -4.14 -13.66 24.74
CA THR A 398 -4.14 -13.66 23.27
C THR A 398 -5.49 -14.18 22.81
N THR A 399 -6.27 -13.35 22.09
CA THR A 399 -7.60 -13.72 21.63
C THR A 399 -7.82 -13.36 20.16
N LEU A 400 -8.64 -14.16 19.47
CA LEU A 400 -9.08 -13.87 18.09
C LEU A 400 -10.16 -12.78 18.05
N GLU A 401 -10.94 -12.69 19.12
CA GLU A 401 -12.04 -11.73 19.26
C GLU A 401 -11.80 -10.73 20.40
N ARG A 402 -12.02 -9.45 20.10
CA ARG A 402 -11.75 -8.31 21.00
C ARG A 402 -12.72 -8.27 22.17
N THR A 403 -14.00 -8.50 21.92
CA THR A 403 -15.09 -8.37 22.89
C THR A 403 -15.08 -9.51 23.91
N GLU A 404 -14.95 -10.75 23.44
CA GLU A 404 -14.84 -11.91 24.33
C GLU A 404 -13.58 -11.83 25.19
N GLY A 405 -12.44 -11.44 24.61
CA GLY A 405 -11.19 -11.31 25.35
C GLY A 405 -11.24 -10.25 26.46
N LEU A 406 -11.90 -9.11 26.22
CA LEU A 406 -12.13 -8.09 27.25
C LEU A 406 -13.05 -8.60 28.36
N SER A 407 -14.09 -9.37 28.01
CA SER A 407 -15.04 -9.93 28.98
C SER A 407 -14.35 -10.94 29.90
N VAL A 408 -13.58 -11.87 29.34
CA VAL A 408 -12.83 -12.88 30.11
C VAL A 408 -11.81 -12.23 31.05
N LEU A 409 -11.11 -11.20 30.58
CA LEU A 409 -10.18 -10.41 31.41
C LEU A 409 -10.90 -9.68 32.55
N ASN A 410 -12.06 -9.07 32.28
CA ASN A 410 -12.87 -8.43 33.32
C ASN A 410 -13.38 -9.43 34.35
N GLN A 411 -13.80 -10.62 33.92
CA GLN A 411 -14.23 -11.68 34.80
C GLN A 411 -13.06 -12.19 35.68
N ALA A 412 -11.87 -12.37 35.09
CA ALA A 412 -10.67 -12.72 35.84
C ALA A 412 -10.29 -11.64 36.88
N MET A 413 -10.39 -10.35 36.54
CA MET A 413 -10.17 -9.25 37.50
C MET A 413 -11.18 -9.26 38.64
N ALA A 414 -12.46 -9.53 38.35
CA ALA A 414 -13.48 -9.59 39.38
C ALA A 414 -13.20 -10.72 40.39
N VAL A 415 -12.80 -11.90 39.90
CA VAL A 415 -12.41 -13.05 40.74
C VAL A 415 -11.16 -12.74 41.56
N ILE A 416 -10.16 -12.09 40.97
CA ILE A 416 -8.94 -11.68 41.67
C ILE A 416 -9.28 -10.66 42.77
N LYS A 417 -10.14 -9.68 42.46
CA LYS A 417 -10.59 -8.66 43.41
C LYS A 417 -11.31 -9.27 44.60
N GLU A 418 -12.26 -10.18 44.37
CA GLU A 418 -13.04 -10.83 45.43
C GLU A 418 -12.13 -11.59 46.42
N LYS A 419 -11.16 -12.36 45.89
CA LYS A 419 -10.20 -13.11 46.73
C LYS A 419 -9.23 -12.22 47.50
N ILE A 420 -8.87 -11.06 46.95
CA ILE A 420 -7.99 -10.10 47.61
C ILE A 420 -8.74 -9.36 48.72
N GLU A 421 -10.01 -8.99 48.48
CA GLU A 421 -10.87 -8.35 49.49
C GLU A 421 -11.16 -9.29 50.68
N GLU A 422 -11.37 -10.59 50.44
CA GLU A 422 -11.56 -11.60 51.49
C GLU A 422 -10.38 -11.63 52.48
N LYS A 423 -9.16 -11.42 51.99
CA LYS A 423 -7.91 -11.46 52.78
C LYS A 423 -7.42 -10.06 53.21
N ARG A 424 -8.29 -9.03 53.18
CA ARG A 424 -7.98 -7.62 53.53
C ARG A 424 -6.81 -7.01 52.72
N GLY A 425 -6.69 -7.37 51.45
CA GLY A 425 -5.77 -6.74 50.51
C GLY A 425 -6.40 -5.54 49.77
N VAL A 426 -5.55 -4.75 49.13
CA VAL A 426 -5.92 -3.65 48.23
C VAL A 426 -5.67 -4.10 46.79
N PHE A 427 -6.71 -3.98 45.97
CA PHE A 427 -6.65 -4.21 44.53
C PHE A 427 -6.91 -2.90 43.80
N ASN A 428 -5.98 -2.47 42.95
CA ASN A 428 -6.14 -1.25 42.15
C ASN A 428 -5.83 -1.54 40.67
N VAL A 429 -6.69 -1.12 39.76
CA VAL A 429 -6.46 -1.29 38.31
C VAL A 429 -5.80 -0.02 37.81
N GLN A 430 -4.53 -0.12 37.40
CA GLN A 430 -3.79 1.01 36.83
C GLN A 430 -4.18 1.24 35.37
N MET A 431 -4.33 0.15 34.61
CA MET A 431 -4.78 0.20 33.23
C MET A 431 -5.81 -0.89 32.98
N GLU A 432 -7.02 -0.46 32.62
CA GLU A 432 -8.09 -1.34 32.16
C GLU A 432 -7.67 -2.15 30.93
N PRO A 433 -8.26 -3.33 30.69
CA PRO A 433 -7.85 -4.23 29.62
C PRO A 433 -7.94 -3.52 28.27
N LYS A 434 -6.77 -3.32 27.65
CA LYS A 434 -6.62 -2.62 26.38
C LYS A 434 -5.94 -3.53 25.38
N VAL A 435 -6.41 -3.46 24.14
CA VAL A 435 -5.78 -4.13 23.01
C VAL A 435 -4.40 -3.51 22.78
N VAL A 436 -3.37 -4.35 22.81
CA VAL A 436 -1.98 -3.95 22.58
C VAL A 436 -1.76 -3.84 21.08
N THR A 437 -1.22 -2.70 20.64
CA THR A 437 -0.70 -2.55 19.26
C THR A 437 0.80 -2.88 19.25
N ASP A 438 1.37 -3.24 18.09
CA ASP A 438 2.83 -3.46 17.95
C ASP A 438 3.68 -2.30 18.50
N THR A 439 3.17 -1.07 18.40
CA THR A 439 3.77 0.13 18.99
C THR A 439 3.81 0.08 20.52
N ASP A 440 2.73 -0.37 21.17
CA ASP A 440 2.68 -0.53 22.63
C ASP A 440 3.64 -1.64 23.12
N GLU A 441 3.87 -2.72 22.34
CA GLU A 441 4.85 -3.76 22.70
C GLU A 441 6.28 -3.18 22.75
N THR A 442 6.64 -2.31 21.80
CA THR A 442 7.97 -1.67 21.78
C THR A 442 8.17 -0.61 22.86
N GLU A 443 7.14 0.16 23.19
CA GLU A 443 7.21 1.11 24.32
C GLU A 443 7.32 0.37 25.65
N LEU A 444 6.59 -0.75 25.79
CA LEU A 444 6.63 -1.57 26.97
C LEU A 444 7.99 -2.24 27.16
N ALA A 445 8.61 -2.80 26.11
CA ALA A 445 9.92 -3.41 26.22
C ALA A 445 10.98 -2.41 26.75
N ARG A 446 10.91 -1.16 26.30
CA ARG A 446 11.77 -0.08 26.82
C ARG A 446 11.45 0.28 28.27
N GLN A 447 10.19 0.21 28.65
CA GLN A 447 9.75 0.50 30.02
C GLN A 447 10.15 -0.62 30.99
N LEU A 448 10.06 -1.89 30.57
CA LEU A 448 10.57 -3.05 31.31
C LEU A 448 12.08 -2.98 31.47
N GLU A 449 12.84 -2.72 30.41
CA GLU A 449 14.30 -2.61 30.51
C GLU A 449 14.73 -1.46 31.44
N ARG A 450 13.97 -0.36 31.46
CA ARG A 450 14.23 0.76 32.37
C ARG A 450 13.92 0.41 33.83
N LEU A 451 12.81 -0.26 34.09
CA LEU A 451 12.41 -0.69 35.43
C LEU A 451 13.27 -1.84 35.97
N GLU A 452 13.71 -2.76 35.11
CA GLU A 452 14.70 -3.79 35.46
C GLU A 452 16.04 -3.17 35.80
N ARG A 453 16.48 -2.13 35.06
CA ARG A 453 17.71 -1.39 35.36
C ARG A 453 17.59 -0.61 36.67
N GLU A 454 16.45 0.04 36.93
CA GLU A 454 16.19 0.76 38.19
C GLU A 454 16.08 -0.18 39.40
N ASN A 455 15.60 -1.42 39.22
CA ASN A 455 15.54 -2.43 40.30
C ASN A 455 16.86 -3.20 40.48
N ALA A 456 17.69 -3.32 39.43
CA ALA A 456 18.97 -4.02 39.50
C ALA A 456 20.08 -3.18 40.15
N GLU A 457 19.94 -1.85 40.22
CA GLU A 457 20.96 -0.95 40.75
C GLU A 457 20.89 -0.70 42.27
N VAL A 458 20.01 -1.39 43.01
CA VAL A 458 19.93 -1.30 44.48
C VAL A 458 20.44 -2.60 45.12
N ASP A 459 21.75 -2.82 45.00
CA ASP A 459 22.51 -3.71 45.88
C ASP A 459 23.20 -2.80 46.91
N GLY A 460 22.59 -2.64 48.08
CA GLY A 460 23.27 -2.18 49.31
C GLY A 460 23.49 -3.42 50.16
N ASP A 461 24.66 -3.68 50.73
CA ASP A 461 25.39 -2.79 51.64
C ASP A 461 26.82 -3.37 51.88
N ASP A 462 27.78 -2.53 52.26
CA ASP A 462 28.81 -2.81 53.29
C ASP A 462 29.88 -1.70 53.30
N ASP A 463 29.69 -0.68 54.15
CA ASP A 463 30.80 0.04 54.78
C ASP A 463 30.29 0.74 56.05
N ALA A 464 30.04 -0.08 57.07
CA ALA A 464 29.98 0.36 58.47
C ALA A 464 30.86 -0.57 59.33
N GLU A 465 31.82 0.07 60.01
CA GLU A 465 32.63 -0.43 61.15
C GLU A 465 33.85 -1.31 60.83
N GLU A 466 34.99 -0.64 60.61
CA GLU A 466 36.27 -1.11 61.16
C GLU A 466 36.95 0.05 61.91
N MET A 467 36.58 0.20 63.18
CA MET A 467 37.36 0.94 64.17
C MET A 467 38.14 -0.11 64.97
N GLU A 468 39.37 -0.44 64.58
CA GLU A 468 40.34 -1.05 65.49
C GLU A 468 41.79 -0.65 65.15
N ALA A 469 42.29 0.27 65.97
CA ALA A 469 43.62 0.29 66.57
C ALA A 469 44.83 -0.21 65.75
N LYS A 470 45.66 0.73 65.28
CA LYS A 470 47.12 0.66 65.48
C LYS A 470 47.70 2.01 65.87
N THR A 471 47.95 2.14 67.17
CA THR A 471 49.01 2.96 67.78
C THR A 471 50.37 2.31 67.51
N GLU A 472 51.43 3.12 67.53
CA GLU A 472 52.88 2.77 67.52
C GLU A 472 53.42 2.25 66.17
N ASP A 473 54.47 2.80 65.55
CA ASP A 473 55.60 3.65 65.99
C ASP A 473 56.07 4.50 64.78
#